data_AF-E9E8P5-F1
#
_entry.id   AF-E9E8P5-F1
#
_cell.length_a   1.000
_cell.length_b   1.000
_cell.length_c   1.000
_cell.angle_alpha   90.00
_cell.angle_beta   90.00
_cell.angle_gamma   90.00
#
_symmetry.space_group_name_H-M   'P 1'
#
loop_
_entity.id
_entity.type
_entity.pdbx_description
1 polymer ?
#
loop_
_entity_poly.entity_id
_entity_poly.type
_entity_poly.pdbx_seq_one_letter_code
_entity_poly.pdbx_strand_id
1 'polypeptide(L)'
;MPESSSFLYRRGSFSLQESADFTLKFRRASDKLWKRVREEEGLNDGIIILSTSHALPSDDSRPCIPDLDTEWNVSSHISQSPGTQLWSLSCSLPASVGKNSTFRDITIGPPWGSFMRWFALVRHRAAWLGPRQGGSRFFPDQDAILGCFLSHNGNTMAILAVSGVGNVTTTIRDNGHGVVAVHARNDSAPSETTVVLISEGIDFDHAVASVMYHARTMVSETDAVSQNRTNSRPKWDAKAITGWEQEWQDECVLPRAVEELARNKIQITNLIIDDNWQSLDRTGSDQSQCGWSEFEADRKAFPSGLRSVVAQIRNLHPALQNITVWHALLGYWGGISPDGLIAKTYNIIKVAQEGENSHPLTVFLNAVPNWDMFQTLQSYSEFHAAARCQMTVATPLGQTVILRSSVLGKSICAYAGYEDDLLLKIGSYNGASQTGTGILGLFNVSTRHLTQVILLELFIGVFQGGKYAVRSHTTGQTSTPMSIGAPDSVIAASINEAGYGILCAFPVAQFESD
;
A
#
# COMPACT_ATOMS: atom_id res chain seq x y z
N MET A 1 -22.43 -6.64 -29.10
CA MET A 1 -21.24 -5.82 -29.42
C MET A 1 -21.47 -4.43 -28.83
N PRO A 2 -20.62 -3.94 -27.93
CA PRO A 2 -20.45 -2.49 -27.77
C PRO A 2 -19.95 -1.90 -29.09
N GLU A 3 -20.27 -0.64 -29.37
CA GLU A 3 -19.79 0.03 -30.59
C GLU A 3 -18.27 0.30 -30.50
N SER A 4 -17.60 0.35 -31.66
CA SER A 4 -16.18 0.69 -31.74
C SER A 4 -15.97 2.18 -31.49
N SER A 5 -15.85 2.58 -30.23
CA SER A 5 -15.61 3.96 -29.80
C SER A 5 -14.24 4.48 -30.25
N SER A 6 -14.24 5.20 -31.38
CA SER A 6 -13.03 5.83 -31.94
C SER A 6 -12.65 7.09 -31.17
N PHE A 7 -11.63 7.00 -30.31
CA PHE A 7 -11.12 8.15 -29.56
C PHE A 7 -10.24 9.06 -30.41
N LEU A 8 -10.61 10.34 -30.50
CA LEU A 8 -9.79 11.39 -31.08
C LEU A 8 -9.00 12.10 -29.98
N TYR A 9 -7.67 11.99 -30.02
CA TYR A 9 -6.76 12.78 -29.19
C TYR A 9 -6.07 13.86 -30.04
N ARG A 10 -5.60 14.94 -29.40
CA ARG A 10 -4.84 16.01 -30.06
C ARG A 10 -3.56 16.28 -29.28
N ARG A 11 -2.40 16.02 -29.90
CA ARG A 11 -1.10 16.47 -29.38
C ARG A 11 -0.87 17.94 -29.70
N GLY A 12 -0.23 18.65 -28.78
CA GLY A 12 0.32 19.99 -28.96
C GLY A 12 1.65 20.10 -28.22
N SER A 13 2.41 21.16 -28.48
CA SER A 13 3.70 21.42 -27.86
C SER A 13 3.83 22.89 -27.51
N PHE A 14 4.30 23.16 -26.30
CA PHE A 14 4.60 24.50 -25.77
C PHE A 14 5.73 24.37 -24.75
N SER A 15 6.45 25.45 -24.50
CA SER A 15 7.52 25.48 -23.50
C SER A 15 6.99 26.06 -22.19
N LEU A 16 7.39 25.46 -21.07
CA LEU A 16 7.27 26.02 -19.72
C LEU A 16 8.68 26.24 -19.15
N GLN A 17 8.79 26.97 -18.04
CA GLN A 17 10.04 27.08 -17.27
C GLN A 17 10.03 26.16 -16.04
N GLU A 18 8.96 26.21 -15.24
CA GLU A 18 8.76 25.37 -14.06
C GLU A 18 7.36 24.71 -14.10
N SER A 19 6.31 25.49 -13.81
CA SER A 19 4.92 25.01 -13.81
C SER A 19 3.95 25.95 -14.55
N ALA A 20 2.75 25.49 -14.88
CA ALA A 20 1.64 26.34 -15.33
C ALA A 20 0.26 25.74 -15.05
N ASP A 21 -0.65 26.57 -14.53
CA ASP A 21 -2.09 26.29 -14.45
C ASP A 21 -2.76 26.33 -15.83
N PHE A 22 -3.81 25.52 -16.05
CA PHE A 22 -4.59 25.49 -17.27
C PHE A 22 -6.09 25.24 -17.04
N THR A 23 -6.93 26.05 -17.68
CA THR A 23 -8.38 25.79 -17.84
C THR A 23 -8.64 25.08 -19.15
N LEU A 24 -9.23 23.88 -19.14
CA LEU A 24 -9.75 23.28 -20.37
C LEU A 24 -11.11 23.86 -20.73
N LYS A 25 -11.26 24.29 -21.99
CA LYS A 25 -12.50 24.83 -22.57
C LYS A 25 -12.82 24.11 -23.87
N PHE A 26 -14.10 23.89 -24.13
CA PHE A 26 -14.57 23.20 -25.34
C PHE A 26 -15.80 23.87 -25.94
N ARG A 27 -16.09 23.55 -27.20
CA ARG A 27 -17.33 23.93 -27.89
C ARG A 27 -17.71 22.84 -28.88
N ARG A 28 -19.01 22.53 -28.99
CA ARG A 28 -19.50 21.40 -29.81
C ARG A 28 -19.48 21.68 -31.32
N ALA A 29 -19.44 22.95 -31.74
CA ALA A 29 -19.28 23.39 -33.12
C ALA A 29 -18.65 24.80 -33.17
N SER A 30 -18.24 25.24 -34.37
CA SER A 30 -17.51 26.50 -34.59
C SER A 30 -18.35 27.77 -34.37
N ASP A 31 -19.68 27.66 -34.39
CA ASP A 31 -20.65 28.72 -34.15
C ASP A 31 -21.07 28.84 -32.68
N LYS A 32 -20.72 27.85 -31.84
CA LYS A 32 -21.10 27.82 -30.42
C LYS A 32 -20.07 28.53 -29.53
N LEU A 33 -20.57 29.07 -28.42
CA LEU A 33 -19.75 29.62 -27.33
C LEU A 33 -18.85 28.54 -26.73
N TRP A 34 -17.69 28.97 -26.24
CA TRP A 34 -16.80 28.14 -25.43
C TRP A 34 -17.38 27.97 -24.01
N LYS A 35 -17.46 26.73 -23.54
CA LYS A 35 -17.76 26.35 -22.16
C LYS A 35 -16.49 25.92 -21.44
N ARG A 36 -16.39 26.11 -20.12
CA ARG A 36 -15.34 25.46 -19.31
C ARG A 36 -15.74 24.03 -19.00
N VAL A 37 -14.77 23.13 -18.88
CA VAL A 37 -15.06 21.75 -18.44
C VAL A 37 -15.62 21.75 -17.01
N ARG A 38 -15.09 22.60 -16.12
CA ARG A 38 -15.62 22.88 -14.76
C ARG A 38 -17.13 23.14 -14.70
N GLU A 39 -17.70 23.76 -15.73
CA GLU A 39 -19.11 24.16 -15.79
C GLU A 39 -20.06 23.03 -16.27
N GLU A 40 -19.52 21.99 -16.91
CA GLU A 40 -20.31 20.88 -17.50
C GLU A 40 -20.00 19.50 -16.87
N GLU A 41 -18.77 19.29 -16.38
CA GLU A 41 -18.22 18.01 -15.92
C GLU A 41 -17.67 18.07 -14.48
N GLY A 42 -17.78 19.21 -13.80
CA GLY A 42 -17.28 19.46 -12.45
C GLY A 42 -15.75 19.58 -12.30
N LEU A 43 -14.97 19.05 -13.26
CA LEU A 43 -13.51 18.99 -13.18
C LEU A 43 -12.86 20.36 -12.99
N ASN A 44 -11.96 20.45 -12.01
CA ASN A 44 -11.21 21.66 -11.69
C ASN A 44 -10.22 22.06 -12.81
N ASP A 45 -9.68 23.27 -12.69
CA ASP A 45 -8.51 23.68 -13.47
C ASP A 45 -7.30 22.80 -13.07
N GLY A 46 -6.49 22.42 -14.06
CA GLY A 46 -5.33 21.56 -13.86
C GLY A 46 -4.04 22.35 -13.76
N ILE A 47 -2.97 21.69 -13.35
CA ILE A 47 -1.62 22.26 -13.31
C ILE A 47 -0.62 21.27 -13.91
N ILE A 48 0.31 21.79 -14.70
CA ILE A 48 1.43 21.06 -15.28
C ILE A 48 2.67 21.46 -14.50
N ILE A 49 3.41 20.46 -14.02
CA ILE A 49 4.73 20.62 -13.39
C ILE A 49 5.74 20.01 -14.36
N LEU A 50 6.79 20.74 -14.72
CA LEU A 50 7.97 20.11 -15.28
C LEU A 50 8.77 19.50 -14.11
N SER A 51 8.88 18.17 -14.06
CA SER A 51 9.87 17.51 -13.20
C SER A 51 11.28 17.69 -13.78
N THR A 52 11.77 18.92 -13.73
CA THR A 52 13.16 19.24 -14.03
C THR A 52 14.03 18.65 -12.93
N SER A 53 14.93 17.74 -13.30
CA SER A 53 15.94 17.17 -12.39
C SER A 53 17.03 18.20 -12.06
N HIS A 54 16.63 19.26 -11.37
CA HIS A 54 17.56 20.20 -10.75
C HIS A 54 18.42 19.44 -9.73
N ALA A 55 19.70 19.80 -9.66
CA ALA A 55 20.51 19.39 -8.52
C ALA A 55 19.86 19.97 -7.25
N LEU A 56 19.73 19.14 -6.21
CA LEU A 56 19.27 19.60 -4.90
C LEU A 56 20.20 20.72 -4.37
N PRO A 57 19.71 21.63 -3.51
CA PRO A 57 20.48 22.77 -3.04
C PRO A 57 21.85 22.36 -2.50
N SER A 58 22.89 23.15 -2.80
CA SER A 58 24.28 22.84 -2.40
C SER A 58 24.55 22.99 -0.90
N ASP A 59 23.58 23.49 -0.14
CA ASP A 59 23.58 23.49 1.32
C ASP A 59 22.73 22.28 1.78
N ASP A 60 23.39 21.26 2.31
CA ASP A 60 22.77 20.05 2.85
C ASP A 60 22.69 20.08 4.39
N SER A 61 22.92 21.24 5.03
CA SER A 61 23.00 21.33 6.49
C SER A 61 21.65 21.17 7.20
N ARG A 62 20.55 21.56 6.54
CA ARG A 62 19.17 21.50 7.06
C ARG A 62 18.15 21.24 5.94
N PRO A 63 17.00 20.61 6.24
CA PRO A 63 15.91 20.49 5.27
C PRO A 63 15.32 21.86 4.92
N CYS A 64 14.80 22.03 3.70
CA CYS A 64 14.21 23.28 3.24
C CYS A 64 12.83 23.52 3.86
N ILE A 65 12.81 23.95 5.12
CA ILE A 65 11.61 24.26 5.91
C ILE A 65 11.87 25.59 6.64
N PRO A 66 11.35 26.73 6.13
CA PRO A 66 11.74 28.06 6.62
C PRO A 66 11.44 28.29 8.11
N ASP A 67 10.28 27.82 8.57
CA ASP A 67 9.79 27.99 9.94
C ASP A 67 10.08 26.76 10.82
N LEU A 68 11.17 26.03 10.55
CA LEU A 68 11.55 24.87 11.35
C LEU A 68 11.90 25.26 12.78
N ASP A 69 11.16 24.69 13.74
CA ASP A 69 11.30 25.01 15.17
C ASP A 69 12.75 24.79 15.64
N THR A 70 13.30 25.80 16.34
CA THR A 70 14.68 25.81 16.81
C THR A 70 14.93 24.82 17.95
N GLU A 71 13.88 24.23 18.51
CA GLU A 71 13.99 23.10 19.43
C GLU A 71 14.44 21.79 18.74
N TRP A 72 14.27 21.65 17.42
CA TRP A 72 14.77 20.48 16.70
C TRP A 72 16.30 20.50 16.56
N ASN A 73 16.95 19.52 17.16
CA ASN A 73 18.33 19.20 16.83
C ASN A 73 18.37 18.46 15.48
N VAL A 74 18.93 19.12 14.47
CA VAL A 74 19.03 18.63 13.08
C VAL A 74 20.39 17.95 12.87
N SER A 75 20.42 16.84 12.13
CA SER A 75 21.67 16.24 11.63
C SER A 75 21.48 15.74 10.20
N SER A 76 22.45 16.01 9.33
CA SER A 76 22.46 15.57 7.92
C SER A 76 23.13 14.20 7.79
N HIS A 77 22.67 13.39 6.83
CA HIS A 77 23.08 12.00 6.64
C HIS A 77 23.28 11.65 5.17
N ILE A 78 24.25 10.77 4.89
CA ILE A 78 24.43 10.21 3.55
C ILE A 78 23.27 9.24 3.25
N SER A 79 22.48 9.56 2.24
CA SER A 79 21.37 8.73 1.78
C SER A 79 21.84 7.49 1.02
N GLN A 80 21.13 6.37 1.20
CA GLN A 80 21.26 5.16 0.37
C GLN A 80 20.46 5.25 -0.94
N SER A 81 19.67 6.32 -1.13
CA SER A 81 18.83 6.56 -2.31
C SER A 81 19.45 7.65 -3.19
N PRO A 82 19.70 7.41 -4.49
CA PRO A 82 20.31 8.41 -5.36
C PRO A 82 19.36 9.60 -5.58
N GLY A 83 19.91 10.79 -5.85
CA GLY A 83 19.09 11.99 -6.08
C GLY A 83 18.30 12.45 -4.86
N THR A 84 18.81 12.20 -3.64
CA THR A 84 18.18 12.63 -2.38
C THR A 84 19.17 13.24 -1.39
N GLN A 85 18.67 14.14 -0.55
CA GLN A 85 19.28 14.58 0.71
C GLN A 85 18.48 14.00 1.88
N LEU A 86 19.11 13.81 3.04
CA LEU A 86 18.50 13.13 4.19
C LEU A 86 18.93 13.77 5.50
N TRP A 87 17.98 14.01 6.39
CA TRP A 87 18.18 14.58 7.71
C TRP A 87 17.42 13.78 8.78
N SER A 88 17.92 13.81 10.01
CA SER A 88 17.17 13.46 11.21
C SER A 88 16.89 14.70 12.05
N LEU A 89 15.63 14.93 12.38
CA LEU A 89 15.22 15.82 13.46
C LEU A 89 15.13 15.01 14.76
N SER A 90 15.63 15.58 15.85
CA SER A 90 15.60 14.96 17.18
C SER A 90 15.22 15.95 18.27
N CYS A 91 14.44 15.51 19.26
CA CYS A 91 14.02 16.32 20.41
C CYS A 91 13.82 15.47 21.67
N SER A 92 13.99 16.07 22.85
CA SER A 92 13.85 15.40 24.15
C SER A 92 12.39 15.31 24.60
N LEU A 93 11.99 14.12 25.05
CA LEU A 93 10.70 13.82 25.66
C LEU A 93 10.87 13.60 27.17
N PRO A 94 10.08 14.27 28.04
CA PRO A 94 10.08 14.03 29.48
C PRO A 94 9.81 12.56 29.84
N ALA A 95 10.36 12.10 30.97
CA ALA A 95 10.03 10.82 31.60
C ALA A 95 8.53 10.64 31.88
N SER A 96 8.02 9.40 31.79
CA SER A 96 6.65 9.05 32.17
C SER A 96 6.41 9.22 33.68
N VAL A 97 5.15 9.52 34.07
CA VAL A 97 4.79 9.86 35.46
C VAL A 97 3.99 8.73 36.09
N GLY A 98 4.70 7.81 36.76
CA GLY A 98 4.13 6.69 37.51
C GLY A 98 3.57 5.58 36.61
N LYS A 99 2.33 5.77 36.13
CA LYS A 99 1.69 4.91 35.10
C LYS A 99 1.25 5.69 33.87
N ASN A 100 1.41 7.01 33.87
CA ASN A 100 0.91 7.88 32.81
C ASN A 100 2.04 8.24 31.86
N SER A 101 1.85 7.93 30.58
CA SER A 101 2.70 8.39 29.48
C SER A 101 2.82 9.92 29.46
N THR A 102 3.97 10.41 29.03
CA THR A 102 4.18 11.83 28.72
C THR A 102 4.06 12.05 27.22
N PHE A 103 3.60 13.25 26.84
CA PHE A 103 3.32 13.62 25.47
C PHE A 103 3.96 14.97 25.14
N ARG A 104 4.36 15.14 23.88
CA ARG A 104 4.79 16.41 23.32
C ARG A 104 4.22 16.60 21.92
N ASP A 105 3.84 17.83 21.64
CA ASP A 105 3.49 18.33 20.32
C ASP A 105 4.56 19.33 19.90
N ILE A 106 5.17 19.12 18.72
CA ILE A 106 6.34 19.90 18.26
C ILE A 106 6.14 20.23 16.77
N THR A 107 6.19 21.51 16.41
CA THR A 107 5.94 21.94 15.02
C THR A 107 7.15 21.61 14.15
N ILE A 108 6.94 21.09 12.93
CA ILE A 108 7.99 20.99 11.91
C ILE A 108 7.95 22.21 10.99
N GLY A 109 6.75 22.67 10.61
CA GLY A 109 6.57 23.76 9.64
C GLY A 109 6.24 23.25 8.23
N PRO A 110 5.93 24.15 7.29
CA PRO A 110 5.55 23.77 5.93
C PRO A 110 6.78 23.47 5.04
N PRO A 111 6.87 22.29 4.39
CA PRO A 111 7.86 21.99 3.36
C PRO A 111 7.99 23.10 2.31
N TRP A 112 9.21 23.59 2.10
CA TRP A 112 9.57 24.72 1.23
C TRP A 112 8.79 26.02 1.48
N GLY A 113 8.15 26.20 2.65
CA GLY A 113 7.20 27.28 2.90
C GLY A 113 5.80 27.01 2.33
N SER A 114 5.71 26.32 1.19
CA SER A 114 4.46 25.87 0.57
C SER A 114 4.67 24.70 -0.38
N PHE A 115 3.69 23.79 -0.42
CA PHE A 115 3.63 22.62 -1.29
C PHE A 115 2.29 22.56 -2.04
N MET A 116 2.25 21.83 -3.15
CA MET A 116 1.05 21.73 -4.01
C MET A 116 0.05 20.70 -3.50
N ARG A 117 0.54 19.51 -3.16
CA ARG A 117 -0.24 18.34 -2.73
C ARG A 117 0.53 17.54 -1.71
N TRP A 118 -0.18 16.75 -0.90
CA TRP A 118 0.42 15.77 0.00
C TRP A 118 -0.21 14.39 -0.16
N PHE A 119 0.56 13.39 0.29
CA PHE A 119 0.15 12.01 0.53
C PHE A 119 0.57 11.65 1.96
N ALA A 120 -0.21 10.83 2.67
CA ALA A 120 0.19 10.30 3.97
C ALA A 120 -0.27 8.85 4.19
N LEU A 121 0.44 8.13 5.05
CA LEU A 121 -0.01 6.85 5.62
C LEU A 121 -0.45 7.08 7.06
N VAL A 122 -1.78 7.10 7.28
CA VAL A 122 -2.40 7.33 8.60
C VAL A 122 -2.67 6.04 9.35
N ARG A 123 -2.48 6.07 10.67
CA ARG A 123 -2.78 4.98 11.61
C ARG A 123 -4.28 4.87 11.82
N HIS A 124 -4.97 4.22 10.89
CA HIS A 124 -6.43 4.12 10.92
C HIS A 124 -6.97 3.42 12.18
N ARG A 125 -6.19 2.46 12.73
CA ARG A 125 -6.21 1.92 14.10
C ARG A 125 -4.78 1.45 14.43
N ALA A 126 -4.55 0.88 15.61
CA ALA A 126 -3.22 0.41 16.06
C ALA A 126 -2.43 -0.40 15.02
N ALA A 127 -3.09 -1.33 14.31
CA ALA A 127 -2.52 -2.18 13.26
C ALA A 127 -2.88 -1.77 11.81
N TRP A 128 -3.68 -0.71 11.60
CA TRP A 128 -4.11 -0.31 10.26
C TRP A 128 -3.37 0.91 9.75
N LEU A 129 -2.83 0.82 8.53
CA LEU A 129 -2.38 1.96 7.75
C LEU A 129 -3.35 2.22 6.61
N GLY A 130 -3.79 3.47 6.46
CA GLY A 130 -4.62 3.93 5.34
C GLY A 130 -3.92 5.05 4.57
N PRO A 131 -4.02 5.10 3.23
CA PRO A 131 -3.58 6.26 2.46
C PRO A 131 -4.52 7.45 2.71
N ARG A 132 -3.95 8.64 2.67
CA ARG A 132 -4.66 9.94 2.62
C ARG A 132 -3.93 10.87 1.65
N GLN A 133 -4.66 11.83 1.09
CA GLN A 133 -4.16 12.80 0.13
C GLN A 133 -4.84 14.15 0.33
N GLY A 134 -4.20 15.23 -0.10
CA GLY A 134 -4.82 16.55 -0.14
C GLY A 134 -4.04 17.56 -0.98
N GLY A 135 -4.56 18.79 -1.03
CA GLY A 135 -3.96 19.94 -1.72
C GLY A 135 -2.89 20.66 -0.88
N SER A 136 -2.83 21.99 -0.96
CA SER A 136 -1.78 22.83 -0.36
C SER A 136 -1.92 23.12 1.14
N ARG A 137 -2.63 22.28 1.90
CA ARG A 137 -2.74 22.33 3.37
C ARG A 137 -2.71 20.92 3.94
N PHE A 138 -1.87 20.67 4.94
CA PHE A 138 -1.72 19.35 5.53
C PHE A 138 -2.78 19.15 6.62
N PHE A 139 -3.78 18.32 6.35
CA PHE A 139 -4.89 18.09 7.28
C PHE A 139 -5.32 16.61 7.23
N PRO A 140 -4.51 15.68 7.79
CA PRO A 140 -4.91 14.29 7.93
C PRO A 140 -6.01 14.16 8.98
N ASP A 141 -6.93 13.24 8.76
CA ASP A 141 -8.01 12.88 9.69
C ASP A 141 -7.52 12.05 10.89
N GLN A 142 -6.34 11.44 10.79
CA GLN A 142 -5.74 10.53 11.77
C GLN A 142 -4.21 10.63 11.75
N ASP A 143 -3.55 10.35 12.88
CA ASP A 143 -2.10 10.37 13.04
C ASP A 143 -1.34 9.61 11.94
N ALA A 144 -0.46 10.28 11.21
CA ALA A 144 0.38 9.67 10.17
C ALA A 144 1.71 9.11 10.69
N ILE A 145 2.23 8.07 10.03
CA ILE A 145 3.63 7.63 10.21
C ILE A 145 4.55 8.23 9.13
N LEU A 146 4.02 8.43 7.92
CA LEU A 146 4.73 8.95 6.76
C LEU A 146 3.86 10.04 6.14
N GLY A 147 4.45 11.21 5.88
CA GLY A 147 3.88 12.27 5.05
C GLY A 147 4.83 12.58 3.89
N CYS A 148 4.31 12.71 2.68
CA CYS A 148 5.05 13.08 1.47
C CYS A 148 4.41 14.33 0.87
N PHE A 149 5.24 15.28 0.44
CA PHE A 149 4.82 16.60 0.00
C PHE A 149 5.43 16.93 -1.36
N LEU A 150 4.60 17.36 -2.31
CA LEU A 150 4.99 17.69 -3.68
C LEU A 150 5.30 19.19 -3.81
N SER A 151 6.52 19.54 -4.20
CA SER A 151 6.91 20.93 -4.44
C SER A 151 6.33 21.48 -5.76
N HIS A 152 6.37 22.80 -5.91
CA HIS A 152 6.00 23.48 -7.15
C HIS A 152 6.88 23.12 -8.36
N ASN A 153 8.06 22.54 -8.12
CA ASN A 153 9.03 22.13 -9.13
C ASN A 153 9.13 20.59 -9.27
N GLY A 154 8.23 19.84 -8.62
CA GLY A 154 8.09 18.39 -8.78
C GLY A 154 8.89 17.52 -7.81
N ASN A 155 9.80 18.10 -7.02
CA ASN A 155 10.51 17.39 -5.95
C ASN A 155 9.52 16.85 -4.91
N THR A 156 9.89 15.76 -4.22
CA THR A 156 9.17 15.26 -3.05
C THR A 156 10.00 15.43 -1.78
N MET A 157 9.36 15.94 -0.73
CA MET A 157 9.87 15.84 0.64
C MET A 157 9.10 14.74 1.36
N ALA A 158 9.79 13.70 1.82
CA ALA A 158 9.24 12.62 2.63
C ALA A 158 9.64 12.83 4.10
N ILE A 159 8.66 12.82 5.00
CA ILE A 159 8.79 12.97 6.44
C ILE A 159 8.29 11.67 7.08
N LEU A 160 9.15 10.95 7.78
CA LEU A 160 8.87 9.66 8.41
C LEU A 160 9.07 9.77 9.93
N ALA A 161 7.99 9.65 10.70
CA ALA A 161 8.05 9.59 12.15
C ALA A 161 8.50 8.20 12.60
N VAL A 162 9.59 8.12 13.36
CA VAL A 162 10.18 6.85 13.79
C VAL A 162 9.63 6.47 15.15
N SER A 163 9.00 5.29 15.21
CA SER A 163 8.48 4.67 16.44
C SER A 163 9.23 3.37 16.74
N GLY A 164 9.26 2.94 18.00
CA GLY A 164 9.88 1.67 18.41
C GLY A 164 11.41 1.71 18.57
N VAL A 165 12.03 2.89 18.42
CA VAL A 165 13.39 3.15 18.93
C VAL A 165 13.23 3.64 20.37
N GLY A 166 13.53 2.78 21.34
CA GLY A 166 13.14 2.98 22.74
C GLY A 166 11.62 2.86 22.96
N ASN A 167 11.14 3.25 24.14
CA ASN A 167 9.69 3.24 24.46
C ASN A 167 8.97 4.50 23.96
N VAL A 168 9.27 4.91 22.72
CA VAL A 168 8.75 6.11 22.08
C VAL A 168 7.85 5.76 20.89
N THR A 169 6.67 6.37 20.88
CA THR A 169 5.78 6.41 19.70
C THR A 169 5.78 7.81 19.13
N THR A 170 6.08 7.93 17.84
CA THR A 170 6.15 9.20 17.10
C THR A 170 5.18 9.14 15.94
N THR A 171 4.41 10.21 15.75
CA THR A 171 3.41 10.36 14.67
C THR A 171 3.42 11.79 14.14
N ILE A 172 2.88 11.98 12.94
CA ILE A 172 2.79 13.25 12.22
C ILE A 172 1.32 13.64 12.13
N ARG A 173 0.98 14.87 12.51
CA ARG A 173 -0.37 15.43 12.39
C ARG A 173 -0.28 16.91 12.03
N ASP A 174 -1.42 17.61 11.94
CA ASP A 174 -1.40 19.07 11.85
C ASP A 174 -1.40 19.72 13.26
N ASN A 175 -1.03 21.00 13.31
CA ASN A 175 -1.01 21.79 14.54
C ASN A 175 -2.33 22.53 14.86
N GLY A 176 -3.45 22.17 14.22
CA GLY A 176 -4.72 22.88 14.25
C GLY A 176 -4.83 24.02 13.24
N HIS A 177 -3.77 24.30 12.47
CA HIS A 177 -3.72 25.34 11.44
C HIS A 177 -3.30 24.81 10.05
N GLY A 178 -3.25 23.48 9.86
CA GLY A 178 -2.91 22.86 8.59
C GLY A 178 -1.40 22.77 8.29
N VAL A 179 -0.55 22.98 9.32
CA VAL A 179 0.91 22.94 9.24
C VAL A 179 1.44 21.67 9.89
N VAL A 180 2.47 21.07 9.28
CA VAL A 180 3.05 19.79 9.73
C VAL A 180 3.64 19.91 11.14
N ALA A 181 3.22 19.00 12.02
CA ALA A 181 3.71 18.86 13.39
C ALA A 181 3.85 17.38 13.77
N VAL A 182 4.59 17.14 14.85
CA VAL A 182 4.85 15.83 15.42
C VAL A 182 4.08 15.69 16.73
N HIS A 183 3.37 14.59 16.90
CA HIS A 183 2.88 14.12 18.18
C HIS A 183 3.76 12.95 18.65
N ALA A 184 4.38 13.10 19.81
CA ALA A 184 5.32 12.14 20.36
C ALA A 184 4.95 11.74 21.80
N ARG A 185 4.90 10.43 22.07
CA ARG A 185 4.56 9.81 23.35
C ARG A 185 5.79 9.07 23.89
N ASN A 186 6.11 9.28 25.16
CA ASN A 186 7.11 8.52 25.90
C ASN A 186 6.45 7.67 27.02
N ASP A 187 6.71 6.37 27.01
CA ASP A 187 6.29 5.44 28.07
C ASP A 187 7.43 5.07 29.04
N SER A 188 8.68 5.38 28.69
CA SER A 188 9.86 5.10 29.52
C SER A 188 9.86 5.91 30.82
N ALA A 189 10.31 5.27 31.90
CA ALA A 189 10.61 5.93 33.17
C ALA A 189 11.79 6.93 33.12
N PRO A 190 12.81 6.80 32.24
CA PRO A 190 13.68 7.92 31.88
C PRO A 190 13.06 8.83 30.80
N SER A 191 13.60 10.04 30.66
CA SER A 191 13.40 10.85 29.46
C SER A 191 14.04 10.17 28.25
N GLU A 192 13.38 10.24 27.09
CA GLU A 192 13.79 9.62 25.83
C GLU A 192 13.93 10.68 24.72
N THR A 193 14.28 10.26 23.50
CA THR A 193 14.39 11.13 22.33
C THR A 193 13.38 10.73 21.25
N THR A 194 12.57 11.67 20.77
CA THR A 194 11.78 11.50 19.53
C THR A 194 12.68 11.71 18.31
N VAL A 195 12.49 10.90 17.27
CA VAL A 195 13.23 10.98 16.01
C VAL A 195 12.27 11.01 14.82
N VAL A 196 12.50 11.96 13.92
CA VAL A 196 11.81 12.06 12.63
C VAL A 196 12.85 12.16 11.53
N LEU A 197 12.72 11.36 10.48
CA LEU A 197 13.55 11.47 9.29
C LEU A 197 12.87 12.35 8.26
N ILE A 198 13.63 13.24 7.62
CA ILE A 198 13.19 14.05 6.49
C ILE A 198 14.13 13.79 5.32
N SER A 199 13.61 13.52 4.13
CA SER A 199 14.40 13.45 2.91
C SER A 199 13.75 14.29 1.82
N GLU A 200 14.53 15.12 1.15
CA GLU A 200 14.14 15.71 -0.14
C GLU A 200 14.73 14.87 -1.28
N GLY A 201 13.92 14.61 -2.31
CA GLY A 201 14.31 13.83 -3.47
C GLY A 201 13.65 14.28 -4.76
N ILE A 202 14.27 13.88 -5.88
CA ILE A 202 13.80 14.16 -7.25
C ILE A 202 12.39 13.60 -7.56
N ASP A 203 11.95 12.57 -6.83
CA ASP A 203 10.61 12.02 -6.92
C ASP A 203 10.19 11.34 -5.60
N PHE A 204 8.93 10.87 -5.58
CA PHE A 204 8.31 10.19 -4.44
C PHE A 204 9.04 8.91 -4.01
N ASP A 205 9.47 8.09 -4.97
CA ASP A 205 10.08 6.79 -4.69
C ASP A 205 11.46 6.95 -4.08
N HIS A 206 12.27 7.86 -4.63
CA HIS A 206 13.61 8.12 -4.13
C HIS A 206 13.57 8.70 -2.71
N ALA A 207 12.71 9.69 -2.44
CA ALA A 207 12.56 10.30 -1.12
C ALA A 207 12.05 9.30 -0.06
N VAL A 208 11.02 8.49 -0.39
CA VAL A 208 10.51 7.46 0.53
C VAL A 208 11.54 6.35 0.76
N ALA A 209 12.27 5.91 -0.27
CA ALA A 209 13.34 4.93 -0.12
C ALA A 209 14.47 5.43 0.79
N SER A 210 14.82 6.72 0.72
CA SER A 210 15.85 7.34 1.59
C SER A 210 15.51 7.18 3.07
N VAL A 211 14.34 7.69 3.50
CA VAL A 211 13.91 7.60 4.91
C VAL A 211 13.72 6.15 5.36
N MET A 212 13.17 5.27 4.50
CA MET A 212 12.93 3.87 4.85
C MET A 212 14.23 3.07 5.02
N TYR A 213 15.25 3.29 4.17
CA TYR A 213 16.53 2.60 4.30
C TYR A 213 17.30 3.02 5.55
N HIS A 214 17.20 4.28 5.97
CA HIS A 214 17.84 4.77 7.19
C HIS A 214 17.07 4.35 8.46
N ALA A 215 15.73 4.42 8.45
CA ALA A 215 14.89 3.89 9.54
C ALA A 215 15.14 2.39 9.78
N ARG A 216 15.27 1.59 8.71
CA ARG A 216 15.65 0.18 8.81
C ARG A 216 16.96 -0.01 9.58
N THR A 217 17.97 0.82 9.37
CA THR A 217 19.25 0.73 10.10
C THR A 217 19.05 0.96 11.59
N MET A 218 18.44 2.09 11.98
CA MET A 218 18.22 2.45 13.40
C MET A 218 17.39 1.40 14.15
N VAL A 219 16.34 0.87 13.52
CA VAL A 219 15.51 -0.19 14.12
C VAL A 219 16.29 -1.51 14.20
N SER A 220 17.06 -1.89 13.18
CA SER A 220 17.86 -3.13 13.19
C SER A 220 18.95 -3.11 14.27
N GLU A 221 19.56 -1.96 14.53
CA GLU A 221 20.55 -1.77 15.60
C GLU A 221 19.90 -1.89 16.98
N THR A 222 18.71 -1.29 17.16
CA THR A 222 17.90 -1.42 18.39
C THR A 222 17.46 -2.87 18.65
N ASP A 223 17.05 -3.58 17.58
CA ASP A 223 16.71 -5.00 17.62
C ASP A 223 17.92 -5.87 17.98
N ALA A 224 19.10 -5.60 17.41
CA ALA A 224 20.32 -6.35 17.72
C ALA A 224 20.76 -6.19 19.18
N VAL A 225 20.64 -4.98 19.74
CA VAL A 225 20.89 -4.73 21.18
C VAL A 225 19.89 -5.51 22.06
N SER A 226 18.64 -5.63 21.62
CA SER A 226 17.58 -6.33 22.34
C SER A 226 17.70 -7.87 22.24
N GLN A 227 17.98 -8.40 21.05
CA GLN A 227 18.11 -9.86 20.78
C GLN A 227 19.36 -10.49 21.40
N ASN A 228 20.38 -9.70 21.77
CA ASN A 228 21.49 -10.15 22.62
C ASN A 228 21.06 -10.69 24.01
N ARG A 229 19.77 -10.57 24.39
CA ARG A 229 19.19 -11.18 25.60
C ARG A 229 18.43 -12.49 25.38
N THR A 230 18.12 -12.89 24.14
CA THR A 230 17.30 -14.08 23.83
C THR A 230 17.84 -14.84 22.63
N ASN A 231 18.63 -15.88 22.90
CA ASN A 231 19.35 -16.61 21.88
C ASN A 231 18.45 -17.58 21.07
N SER A 232 18.82 -17.80 19.80
CA SER A 232 18.22 -18.75 18.85
C SER A 232 16.72 -18.65 18.55
N ARG A 233 16.39 -18.06 17.39
CA ARG A 233 15.22 -18.46 16.57
C ARG A 233 15.71 -19.25 15.34
N PRO A 234 15.07 -20.37 14.95
CA PRO A 234 15.40 -21.05 13.70
C PRO A 234 15.00 -20.19 12.49
N LYS A 235 15.77 -20.26 11.40
CA LYS A 235 15.43 -19.58 10.15
C LYS A 235 14.26 -20.29 9.46
N TRP A 236 13.08 -19.69 9.53
CA TRP A 236 11.93 -20.10 8.73
C TRP A 236 12.02 -19.47 7.33
N ASP A 237 11.93 -20.29 6.27
CA ASP A 237 11.90 -19.79 4.89
C ASP A 237 10.48 -19.30 4.56
N ALA A 238 10.24 -18.00 4.80
CA ALA A 238 8.91 -17.38 4.74
C ALA A 238 8.37 -17.23 3.31
N LYS A 239 7.90 -18.34 2.74
CA LYS A 239 7.19 -18.41 1.44
C LYS A 239 5.77 -18.94 1.66
N ALA A 240 4.88 -18.07 2.10
CA ALA A 240 3.53 -18.40 2.55
C ALA A 240 2.47 -17.55 1.82
N ILE A 241 1.35 -18.15 1.44
CA ILE A 241 0.19 -17.47 0.86
C ILE A 241 -0.62 -16.80 1.98
N THR A 242 -1.19 -15.63 1.75
CA THR A 242 -2.35 -15.12 2.52
C THR A 242 -3.45 -14.74 1.53
N GLY A 243 -4.72 -14.88 1.90
CA GLY A 243 -5.82 -14.80 0.95
C GLY A 243 -7.14 -14.57 1.67
N TRP A 244 -7.51 -13.30 1.84
CA TRP A 244 -8.57 -12.87 2.76
C TRP A 244 -9.73 -12.21 2.01
N GLU A 245 -10.89 -12.85 2.00
CA GLU A 245 -12.15 -12.24 1.54
C GLU A 245 -13.19 -12.29 2.66
N GLN A 246 -14.20 -11.41 2.58
CA GLN A 246 -15.22 -11.28 3.62
C GLN A 246 -16.40 -12.27 3.43
N GLU A 247 -16.45 -12.95 2.27
CA GLU A 247 -17.55 -13.82 1.82
C GLU A 247 -17.28 -15.33 1.97
N TRP A 248 -16.39 -15.75 2.88
CA TRP A 248 -16.15 -17.17 3.24
C TRP A 248 -17.31 -17.76 4.09
N GLN A 249 -18.54 -17.49 3.66
CA GLN A 249 -19.79 -17.95 4.29
C GLN A 249 -20.47 -19.06 3.47
N ASP A 250 -20.16 -19.16 2.16
CA ASP A 250 -20.61 -20.23 1.26
C ASP A 250 -19.47 -21.22 0.94
N GLU A 251 -19.78 -22.53 0.86
CA GLU A 251 -18.83 -23.60 0.50
C GLU A 251 -18.12 -23.39 -0.85
N CYS A 252 -18.66 -22.57 -1.74
CA CYS A 252 -18.27 -22.53 -3.15
C CYS A 252 -17.00 -21.72 -3.46
N VAL A 253 -16.56 -20.81 -2.58
CA VAL A 253 -15.52 -19.81 -2.90
C VAL A 253 -14.13 -20.46 -3.06
N LEU A 254 -13.65 -21.18 -2.03
CA LEU A 254 -12.34 -21.85 -2.05
C LEU A 254 -12.24 -22.92 -3.17
N PRO A 255 -13.22 -23.83 -3.37
CA PRO A 255 -13.22 -24.76 -4.50
C PRO A 255 -13.14 -24.03 -5.85
N ARG A 256 -13.94 -22.99 -6.06
CA ARG A 256 -13.97 -22.23 -7.34
C ARG A 256 -12.62 -21.57 -7.64
N ALA A 257 -11.96 -20.98 -6.65
CA ALA A 257 -10.63 -20.38 -6.83
C ALA A 257 -9.58 -21.46 -7.20
N VAL A 258 -9.60 -22.60 -6.51
CA VAL A 258 -8.69 -23.73 -6.77
C VAL A 258 -8.96 -24.37 -8.14
N GLU A 259 -10.22 -24.51 -8.55
CA GLU A 259 -10.63 -24.97 -9.88
C GLU A 259 -10.19 -24.02 -10.99
N GLU A 260 -10.27 -22.70 -10.79
CA GLU A 260 -9.84 -21.72 -11.79
C GLU A 260 -8.33 -21.84 -12.06
N LEU A 261 -7.52 -22.02 -11.01
CA LEU A 261 -6.09 -22.30 -11.14
C LEU A 261 -5.84 -23.59 -11.94
N ALA A 262 -6.56 -24.68 -11.64
CA ALA A 262 -6.45 -25.94 -12.36
C ALA A 262 -6.86 -25.80 -13.84
N ARG A 263 -7.94 -25.09 -14.13
CA ARG A 263 -8.47 -24.82 -15.48
C ARG A 263 -7.49 -24.01 -16.33
N ASN A 264 -6.81 -23.05 -15.72
CA ASN A 264 -5.74 -22.26 -16.34
C ASN A 264 -4.36 -22.95 -16.30
N LYS A 265 -4.30 -24.22 -15.86
CA LYS A 265 -3.09 -25.06 -15.77
C LYS A 265 -2.00 -24.52 -14.82
N ILE A 266 -2.38 -23.68 -13.87
CA ILE A 266 -1.50 -23.13 -12.84
C ILE A 266 -1.38 -24.18 -11.72
N GLN A 267 -0.26 -24.90 -11.68
CA GLN A 267 0.02 -25.88 -10.63
C GLN A 267 0.46 -25.16 -9.35
N ILE A 268 -0.29 -25.35 -8.25
CA ILE A 268 0.12 -24.85 -6.93
C ILE A 268 0.82 -25.95 -6.11
N THR A 269 1.89 -25.56 -5.42
CA THR A 269 2.71 -26.44 -4.56
C THR A 269 2.46 -26.22 -3.07
N ASN A 270 1.91 -25.07 -2.68
CA ASN A 270 1.45 -24.78 -1.32
C ASN A 270 0.11 -24.04 -1.39
N LEU A 271 -0.72 -24.17 -0.35
CA LEU A 271 -1.96 -23.43 -0.15
C LEU A 271 -2.07 -23.03 1.32
N ILE A 272 -2.58 -21.82 1.58
CA ILE A 272 -3.01 -21.41 2.92
C ILE A 272 -4.51 -21.12 2.87
N ILE A 273 -5.25 -21.69 3.81
CA ILE A 273 -6.62 -21.29 4.12
C ILE A 273 -6.50 -20.23 5.20
N ASP A 274 -6.96 -19.02 4.91
CA ASP A 274 -6.82 -17.86 5.79
C ASP A 274 -7.92 -17.86 6.88
N ASP A 275 -8.26 -16.70 7.42
CA ASP A 275 -9.26 -16.54 8.48
C ASP A 275 -10.69 -17.08 8.13
N ASN A 276 -11.55 -17.24 9.15
CA ASN A 276 -12.91 -17.81 9.15
C ASN A 276 -13.03 -19.34 9.00
N TRP A 277 -11.94 -20.10 8.88
CA TRP A 277 -12.06 -21.57 8.79
C TRP A 277 -12.49 -22.24 10.11
N GLN A 278 -12.06 -21.72 11.26
CA GLN A 278 -12.29 -22.33 12.58
C GLN A 278 -13.73 -22.12 13.07
N SER A 279 -14.25 -22.99 13.94
CA SER A 279 -15.60 -22.85 14.49
C SER A 279 -15.74 -21.60 15.37
N LEU A 280 -16.62 -20.69 14.95
CA LEU A 280 -16.96 -19.47 15.68
C LEU A 280 -18.36 -19.56 16.27
N ASP A 281 -18.61 -18.89 17.39
CA ASP A 281 -19.98 -18.70 17.89
C ASP A 281 -20.82 -17.76 17.02
N ARG A 282 -20.15 -16.86 16.28
CA ARG A 282 -20.72 -15.79 15.46
C ARG A 282 -21.66 -14.87 16.28
N THR A 283 -21.36 -14.66 17.56
CA THR A 283 -22.09 -13.68 18.39
C THR A 283 -21.59 -12.26 18.14
N GLY A 284 -22.50 -11.31 17.95
CA GLY A 284 -22.20 -9.90 17.76
C GLY A 284 -22.75 -9.34 16.44
N SER A 285 -22.45 -8.07 16.16
CA SER A 285 -22.86 -7.40 14.91
C SER A 285 -21.87 -7.57 13.76
N ASP A 286 -20.63 -7.99 14.04
CA ASP A 286 -19.56 -8.08 13.06
C ASP A 286 -18.48 -9.12 13.45
N GLN A 287 -17.57 -9.39 12.50
CA GLN A 287 -16.50 -10.39 12.62
C GLN A 287 -15.58 -10.17 13.84
N SER A 288 -15.37 -8.92 14.26
CA SER A 288 -14.45 -8.62 15.37
C SER A 288 -14.98 -9.01 16.75
N GLN A 289 -16.28 -9.29 16.86
CA GLN A 289 -16.95 -9.70 18.10
C GLN A 289 -17.04 -11.22 18.26
N CYS A 290 -16.77 -11.97 17.19
CA CYS A 290 -16.94 -13.43 17.16
C CYS A 290 -15.94 -14.13 18.10
N GLY A 291 -16.42 -15.03 18.95
CA GLY A 291 -15.62 -15.86 19.83
C GLY A 291 -15.27 -17.21 19.21
N TRP A 292 -14.05 -17.69 19.46
CA TRP A 292 -13.60 -19.02 19.04
C TRP A 292 -14.25 -20.10 19.91
N SER A 293 -15.03 -21.01 19.32
CA SER A 293 -15.85 -21.96 20.08
C SER A 293 -15.29 -23.39 20.11
N GLU A 294 -14.71 -23.89 19.02
CA GLU A 294 -14.11 -25.22 18.88
C GLU A 294 -12.87 -25.20 17.98
N PHE A 295 -11.91 -26.11 18.21
CA PHE A 295 -10.73 -26.27 17.33
C PHE A 295 -11.06 -26.84 15.95
N GLU A 296 -12.24 -27.45 15.79
CA GLU A 296 -12.72 -27.98 14.50
C GLU A 296 -13.20 -26.87 13.57
N ALA A 297 -13.22 -27.14 12.28
CA ALA A 297 -13.66 -26.19 11.26
C ALA A 297 -15.16 -25.84 11.38
N ASP A 298 -15.53 -24.61 11.00
CA ASP A 298 -16.92 -24.13 11.04
C ASP A 298 -17.81 -25.05 10.19
N ARG A 299 -18.79 -25.70 10.83
CA ARG A 299 -19.66 -26.72 10.22
C ARG A 299 -20.62 -26.18 9.15
N LYS A 300 -20.72 -24.86 8.95
CA LYS A 300 -21.46 -24.22 7.85
C LYS A 300 -20.60 -24.03 6.61
N ALA A 301 -19.36 -23.57 6.79
CA ALA A 301 -18.40 -23.36 5.70
C ALA A 301 -17.65 -24.65 5.31
N PHE A 302 -17.57 -25.62 6.23
CA PHE A 302 -16.89 -26.92 6.06
C PHE A 302 -17.76 -28.06 6.64
N PRO A 303 -19.00 -28.30 6.14
CA PRO A 303 -19.90 -29.33 6.68
C PRO A 303 -19.33 -30.76 6.56
N SER A 304 -18.47 -31.02 5.57
CA SER A 304 -17.71 -32.27 5.44
C SER A 304 -16.35 -32.27 6.16
N GLY A 305 -16.03 -31.21 6.91
CA GLY A 305 -14.74 -30.96 7.56
C GLY A 305 -13.59 -30.68 6.59
N LEU A 306 -12.51 -30.08 7.10
CA LEU A 306 -11.31 -29.77 6.31
C LEU A 306 -10.72 -31.00 5.59
N ARG A 307 -10.84 -32.20 6.16
CA ARG A 307 -10.32 -33.43 5.54
C ARG A 307 -10.93 -33.71 4.16
N SER A 308 -12.22 -33.43 3.97
CA SER A 308 -12.88 -33.61 2.67
C SER A 308 -12.38 -32.59 1.66
N VAL A 309 -12.35 -31.31 2.05
CA VAL A 309 -11.89 -30.20 1.20
C VAL A 309 -10.42 -30.37 0.81
N VAL A 310 -9.55 -30.75 1.76
CA VAL A 310 -8.14 -31.10 1.52
C VAL A 310 -7.99 -32.23 0.49
N ALA A 311 -8.83 -33.27 0.54
CA ALA A 311 -8.79 -34.36 -0.44
C ALA A 311 -9.22 -33.90 -1.84
N GLN A 312 -10.29 -33.10 -1.94
CA GLN A 312 -10.76 -32.54 -3.21
C GLN A 312 -9.70 -31.62 -3.85
N ILE A 313 -9.13 -30.70 -3.06
CA ILE A 313 -8.07 -29.77 -3.51
C ILE A 313 -6.83 -30.55 -3.99
N ARG A 314 -6.40 -31.61 -3.28
CA ARG A 314 -5.27 -32.45 -3.69
C ARG A 314 -5.54 -33.29 -4.94
N ASN A 315 -6.80 -33.67 -5.19
CA ASN A 315 -7.19 -34.33 -6.45
C ASN A 315 -7.14 -33.35 -7.63
N LEU A 316 -7.53 -32.08 -7.42
CA LEU A 316 -7.44 -31.02 -8.44
C LEU A 316 -5.98 -30.58 -8.69
N HIS A 317 -5.14 -30.57 -7.65
CA HIS A 317 -3.72 -30.19 -7.74
C HIS A 317 -2.80 -31.28 -7.16
N PRO A 318 -2.45 -32.32 -7.95
CA PRO A 318 -1.55 -33.39 -7.51
C PRO A 318 -0.13 -32.93 -7.15
N ALA A 319 0.29 -31.73 -7.58
CA ALA A 319 1.57 -31.12 -7.23
C ALA A 319 1.60 -30.45 -5.85
N LEU A 320 0.45 -30.36 -5.17
CA LEU A 320 0.28 -29.65 -3.91
C LEU A 320 0.95 -30.41 -2.76
N GLN A 321 2.02 -29.85 -2.20
CA GLN A 321 2.77 -30.42 -1.09
C GLN A 321 2.08 -30.08 0.23
N ASN A 322 1.99 -28.79 0.57
CA ASN A 322 1.49 -28.31 1.85
C ASN A 322 0.11 -27.65 1.72
N ILE A 323 -0.75 -27.89 2.70
CA ILE A 323 -1.92 -27.06 2.99
C ILE A 323 -1.80 -26.68 4.46
N THR A 324 -1.79 -25.38 4.74
CA THR A 324 -1.78 -24.84 6.10
C THR A 324 -3.01 -23.97 6.34
N VAL A 325 -3.31 -23.70 7.61
CA VAL A 325 -4.39 -22.80 8.02
C VAL A 325 -3.80 -21.61 8.78
N TRP A 326 -4.42 -20.44 8.68
CA TRP A 326 -4.23 -19.37 9.68
C TRP A 326 -4.73 -19.86 11.05
N HIS A 327 -4.19 -19.36 12.16
CA HIS A 327 -4.64 -19.78 13.48
C HIS A 327 -4.36 -18.72 14.55
N ALA A 328 -5.42 -18.27 15.24
CA ALA A 328 -5.29 -17.35 16.36
C ALA A 328 -4.82 -18.09 17.63
N LEU A 329 -3.62 -17.78 18.14
CA LEU A 329 -3.04 -18.52 19.28
C LEU A 329 -3.74 -18.27 20.64
N LEU A 330 -4.58 -17.24 20.74
CA LEU A 330 -5.02 -16.67 22.02
C LEU A 330 -6.55 -16.68 22.21
N GLY A 331 -7.29 -17.08 21.18
CA GLY A 331 -8.68 -16.65 20.95
C GLY A 331 -8.77 -15.89 19.63
N TYR A 332 -9.97 -15.83 19.05
CA TYR A 332 -10.23 -15.12 17.80
C TYR A 332 -10.32 -13.59 18.02
N TRP A 333 -10.84 -12.79 17.07
CA TRP A 333 -10.95 -11.34 17.25
C TRP A 333 -11.77 -10.97 18.50
N GLY A 334 -12.86 -11.69 18.80
CA GLY A 334 -13.63 -11.58 20.04
C GLY A 334 -13.10 -12.45 21.20
N GLY A 335 -11.94 -13.10 21.02
CA GLY A 335 -11.33 -14.02 21.97
C GLY A 335 -11.90 -15.44 21.88
N ILE A 336 -11.96 -16.12 23.02
CA ILE A 336 -12.57 -17.44 23.21
C ILE A 336 -14.05 -17.26 23.53
N SER A 337 -14.91 -18.01 22.84
CA SER A 337 -16.35 -18.03 23.11
C SER A 337 -16.62 -18.53 24.54
N PRO A 338 -17.31 -17.78 25.41
CA PRO A 338 -17.53 -18.16 26.81
C PRO A 338 -18.39 -19.43 26.95
N ASP A 339 -19.27 -19.70 25.99
CA ASP A 339 -20.10 -20.90 25.91
C ASP A 339 -19.52 -21.97 24.98
N GLY A 340 -18.35 -21.73 24.38
CA GLY A 340 -17.66 -22.67 23.51
C GLY A 340 -17.13 -23.91 24.24
N LEU A 341 -16.83 -24.97 23.47
CA LEU A 341 -16.18 -26.17 24.01
C LEU A 341 -14.79 -25.84 24.57
N ILE A 342 -14.09 -24.88 23.98
CA ILE A 342 -12.77 -24.43 24.46
C ILE A 342 -12.87 -23.83 25.88
N ALA A 343 -13.78 -22.88 26.12
CA ALA A 343 -13.99 -22.31 27.46
C ALA A 343 -14.46 -23.34 28.51
N LYS A 344 -15.17 -24.40 28.07
CA LYS A 344 -15.59 -25.52 28.93
C LYS A 344 -14.47 -26.53 29.24
N THR A 345 -13.34 -26.47 28.52
CA THR A 345 -12.26 -27.46 28.59
C THR A 345 -10.93 -26.88 29.11
N TYR A 346 -10.69 -25.58 28.91
CA TYR A 346 -9.40 -24.91 29.20
C TYR A 346 -9.56 -23.73 30.14
N ASN A 347 -8.53 -23.46 30.96
CA ASN A 347 -8.49 -22.29 31.83
C ASN A 347 -8.37 -21.00 31.00
N ILE A 348 -9.38 -20.15 31.14
CA ILE A 348 -9.51 -18.86 30.46
C ILE A 348 -9.50 -17.69 31.45
N ILE A 349 -9.12 -16.51 30.98
CA ILE A 349 -9.12 -15.24 31.71
C ILE A 349 -9.77 -14.14 30.88
N LYS A 350 -10.50 -13.23 31.52
CA LYS A 350 -11.01 -12.02 30.87
C LYS A 350 -9.99 -10.89 31.01
N VAL A 351 -9.64 -10.25 29.90
CA VAL A 351 -8.72 -9.11 29.82
C VAL A 351 -9.45 -7.88 29.29
N ALA A 352 -9.09 -6.71 29.81
CA ALA A 352 -9.54 -5.45 29.23
C ALA A 352 -8.75 -5.16 27.94
N GLN A 353 -9.41 -4.54 26.97
CA GLN A 353 -8.82 -4.03 25.74
C GLN A 353 -8.81 -2.50 25.78
N GLU A 354 -7.73 -1.87 25.31
CA GLU A 354 -7.64 -0.41 25.23
C GLU A 354 -8.37 0.13 24.00
N GLY A 355 -9.20 1.16 24.18
CA GLY A 355 -9.98 1.82 23.11
C GLY A 355 -11.41 2.18 23.54
N GLU A 356 -12.05 3.11 22.83
CA GLU A 356 -13.47 3.38 23.02
C GLU A 356 -14.33 2.21 22.53
N ASN A 357 -15.41 1.92 23.25
CA ASN A 357 -16.35 0.80 22.97
C ASN A 357 -15.70 -0.59 22.92
N SER A 358 -14.53 -0.78 23.53
CA SER A 358 -13.88 -2.09 23.63
C SER A 358 -14.65 -3.03 24.58
N HIS A 359 -14.82 -4.29 24.16
CA HIS A 359 -15.42 -5.33 25.00
C HIS A 359 -14.32 -6.19 25.66
N PRO A 360 -14.52 -6.67 26.91
CA PRO A 360 -13.53 -7.53 27.57
C PRO A 360 -13.33 -8.86 26.83
N LEU A 361 -12.15 -9.05 26.25
CA LEU A 361 -11.79 -10.26 25.52
C LEU A 361 -11.56 -11.41 26.50
N THR A 362 -11.93 -12.62 26.11
CA THR A 362 -11.61 -13.85 26.86
C THR A 362 -10.45 -14.55 26.17
N VAL A 363 -9.37 -14.87 26.89
CA VAL A 363 -8.15 -15.48 26.33
C VAL A 363 -7.67 -16.64 27.20
N PHE A 364 -6.77 -17.49 26.69
CA PHE A 364 -6.15 -18.55 27.49
C PHE A 364 -5.32 -17.98 28.66
N LEU A 365 -5.44 -18.59 29.83
CA LEU A 365 -4.63 -18.22 31.00
C LEU A 365 -3.14 -18.50 30.76
N ASN A 366 -2.27 -17.57 31.20
CA ASN A 366 -0.81 -17.57 31.03
C ASN A 366 -0.30 -17.42 29.57
N ALA A 367 -1.16 -17.11 28.60
CA ALA A 367 -0.72 -16.77 27.24
C ALA A 367 -0.42 -15.26 27.13
N VAL A 368 0.81 -14.91 26.74
CA VAL A 368 1.23 -13.50 26.56
C VAL A 368 0.80 -13.02 25.16
N PRO A 369 0.06 -11.90 25.04
CA PRO A 369 -0.37 -11.43 23.73
C PRO A 369 0.76 -10.80 22.91
N ASN A 370 0.85 -11.16 21.63
CA ASN A 370 1.53 -10.39 20.58
C ASN A 370 0.57 -10.28 19.39
N TRP A 371 0.21 -9.06 18.98
CA TRP A 371 -0.86 -8.79 18.01
C TRP A 371 -0.30 -8.08 16.76
N ASP A 372 0.01 -8.83 15.71
CA ASP A 372 0.40 -8.32 14.38
C ASP A 372 -0.42 -9.05 13.29
N MET A 373 -1.46 -8.40 12.71
CA MET A 373 -2.38 -9.04 11.75
C MET A 373 -3.07 -8.07 10.78
N PHE A 374 -3.38 -8.54 9.55
CA PHE A 374 -3.99 -7.77 8.44
C PHE A 374 -4.68 -8.69 7.42
N GLN A 375 -5.90 -8.52 6.86
CA GLN A 375 -7.03 -7.55 6.92
C GLN A 375 -6.92 -6.11 6.32
N THR A 376 -8.08 -5.56 5.89
CA THR A 376 -8.40 -4.13 5.57
C THR A 376 -9.92 -3.97 5.38
N LEU A 377 -10.54 -2.91 5.88
CA LEU A 377 -11.99 -2.67 5.80
C LEU A 377 -12.36 -1.60 4.75
N GLN A 378 -12.83 -2.04 3.57
CA GLN A 378 -13.52 -1.20 2.57
C GLN A 378 -14.31 -2.08 1.58
N SER A 379 -15.23 -1.49 0.80
CA SER A 379 -16.06 -2.13 -0.23
C SER A 379 -15.30 -2.64 -1.49
N TYR A 380 -13.99 -2.75 -1.39
CA TYR A 380 -13.06 -3.18 -2.45
C TYR A 380 -12.05 -4.22 -1.88
N SER A 381 -12.47 -4.99 -0.88
CA SER A 381 -11.64 -5.95 -0.13
C SER A 381 -11.08 -7.07 -1.02
N GLU A 382 -11.84 -7.55 -2.00
CA GLU A 382 -11.44 -8.55 -3.01
C GLU A 382 -10.12 -8.20 -3.71
N PHE A 383 -9.92 -6.93 -4.09
CA PHE A 383 -8.68 -6.48 -4.73
C PHE A 383 -7.47 -6.57 -3.79
N HIS A 384 -7.69 -6.44 -2.47
CA HIS A 384 -6.64 -6.64 -1.46
C HIS A 384 -6.43 -8.13 -1.14
N ALA A 385 -7.46 -8.97 -1.27
CA ALA A 385 -7.33 -10.44 -1.23
C ALA A 385 -6.36 -10.91 -2.33
N ALA A 386 -6.64 -10.53 -3.58
CA ALA A 386 -5.81 -10.86 -4.74
C ALA A 386 -4.36 -10.35 -4.60
N ALA A 387 -4.15 -9.17 -4.01
CA ALA A 387 -2.82 -8.60 -3.77
C ALA A 387 -2.01 -9.34 -2.67
N ARG A 388 -2.66 -10.15 -1.83
CA ARG A 388 -2.03 -10.94 -0.75
C ARG A 388 -1.66 -12.36 -1.17
N CYS A 389 -2.30 -12.90 -2.21
CA CYS A 389 -2.15 -14.27 -2.70
C CYS A 389 -0.77 -14.60 -3.28
N GLN A 390 0.24 -14.82 -2.44
CA GLN A 390 1.58 -15.31 -2.82
C GLN A 390 1.57 -16.79 -3.29
N MET A 391 0.91 -17.09 -4.41
CA MET A 391 0.89 -18.43 -5.01
C MET A 391 2.31 -18.99 -5.27
N THR A 392 2.48 -20.30 -5.22
CA THR A 392 3.80 -20.95 -5.44
C THR A 392 3.72 -22.11 -6.44
N VAL A 393 4.58 -22.10 -7.46
CA VAL A 393 4.64 -23.08 -8.55
C VAL A 393 6.00 -23.78 -8.58
N ALA A 394 6.06 -25.00 -9.13
CA ALA A 394 7.32 -25.66 -9.45
C ALA A 394 7.85 -25.18 -10.82
N THR A 395 9.12 -24.79 -10.89
CA THR A 395 9.80 -24.56 -12.17
C THR A 395 10.01 -25.87 -12.94
N PRO A 396 10.39 -25.84 -14.24
CA PRO A 396 10.82 -27.04 -14.98
C PRO A 396 12.02 -27.78 -14.36
N LEU A 397 12.72 -27.18 -13.38
CA LEU A 397 13.81 -27.79 -12.61
C LEU A 397 13.34 -28.33 -11.25
N GLY A 398 12.02 -28.39 -11.00
CA GLY A 398 11.42 -28.87 -9.74
C GLY A 398 11.55 -27.91 -8.55
N GLN A 399 12.03 -26.68 -8.76
CA GLN A 399 12.23 -25.70 -7.68
C GLN A 399 10.93 -24.91 -7.42
N THR A 400 10.53 -24.80 -6.15
CA THR A 400 9.36 -23.98 -5.77
C THR A 400 9.69 -22.49 -5.82
N VAL A 401 8.96 -21.73 -6.64
CA VAL A 401 9.06 -20.27 -6.76
C VAL A 401 7.73 -19.61 -6.46
N ILE A 402 7.76 -18.40 -5.88
CA ILE A 402 6.55 -17.59 -5.67
C ILE A 402 6.17 -16.93 -6.99
N LEU A 403 4.91 -17.08 -7.40
CA LEU A 403 4.26 -16.33 -8.46
C LEU A 403 3.98 -14.90 -7.98
N ARG A 404 5.04 -14.09 -7.97
CA ARG A 404 5.01 -12.64 -7.75
C ARG A 404 5.84 -11.95 -8.82
N SER A 405 5.47 -10.71 -9.14
CA SER A 405 6.33 -9.83 -9.92
C SER A 405 7.64 -9.53 -9.17
N SER A 406 8.67 -9.18 -9.93
CA SER A 406 10.00 -8.84 -9.39
C SER A 406 9.95 -7.57 -8.55
N VAL A 407 9.13 -6.58 -8.95
CA VAL A 407 8.87 -5.33 -8.23
C VAL A 407 7.42 -5.31 -7.74
N LEU A 408 7.21 -5.06 -6.45
CA LEU A 408 5.87 -4.99 -5.83
C LEU A 408 4.96 -3.98 -6.54
N GLY A 409 3.66 -4.29 -6.62
CA GLY A 409 2.65 -3.37 -7.13
C GLY A 409 2.42 -2.20 -6.18
N LYS A 410 2.44 -0.97 -6.70
CA LYS A 410 2.20 0.27 -5.94
C LYS A 410 1.56 1.35 -6.81
N SER A 411 0.94 2.37 -6.20
CA SER A 411 0.47 3.53 -6.96
C SER A 411 1.63 4.27 -7.61
N ILE A 412 1.55 4.49 -8.93
CA ILE A 412 2.47 5.38 -9.67
C ILE A 412 2.01 6.85 -9.66
N CYS A 413 0.92 7.14 -8.95
CA CYS A 413 0.37 8.49 -8.78
C CYS A 413 -0.01 8.69 -7.31
N ALA A 414 0.95 8.61 -6.38
CA ALA A 414 0.68 8.62 -4.93
C ALA A 414 -0.11 9.87 -4.46
N TYR A 415 0.14 11.02 -5.07
CA TYR A 415 -0.56 12.28 -4.78
C TYR A 415 -2.01 12.36 -5.30
N ALA A 416 -2.44 11.42 -6.15
CA ALA A 416 -3.83 11.36 -6.61
C ALA A 416 -4.74 10.89 -5.46
N GLY A 417 -5.72 11.71 -5.11
CA GLY A 417 -6.77 11.40 -4.15
C GLY A 417 -8.01 10.83 -4.82
N TYR A 418 -8.90 10.25 -4.02
CA TYR A 418 -10.13 9.60 -4.50
C TYR A 418 -11.04 10.55 -5.30
N GLU A 419 -11.13 11.82 -4.88
CA GLU A 419 -11.97 12.85 -5.49
C GLU A 419 -11.35 13.55 -6.73
N ASP A 420 -10.17 13.14 -7.21
CA ASP A 420 -9.57 13.72 -8.43
C ASP A 420 -10.22 13.20 -9.74
N ASP A 421 -11.17 12.26 -9.65
CA ASP A 421 -11.82 11.60 -10.79
C ASP A 421 -10.80 10.86 -11.70
N LEU A 422 -9.78 10.26 -11.08
CA LEU A 422 -8.70 9.55 -11.75
C LEU A 422 -8.78 8.03 -11.60
N LEU A 423 -8.49 7.31 -12.68
CA LEU A 423 -8.19 5.88 -12.59
C LEU A 423 -6.98 5.68 -11.68
N LEU A 424 -7.12 4.83 -10.65
CA LEU A 424 -6.03 4.38 -9.80
C LEU A 424 -5.08 3.51 -10.64
N LYS A 425 -3.79 3.85 -10.64
CA LYS A 425 -2.76 3.24 -11.48
C LYS A 425 -1.76 2.50 -10.61
N ILE A 426 -1.82 1.18 -10.60
CA ILE A 426 -0.90 0.30 -9.87
C ILE A 426 0.16 -0.22 -10.82
N GLY A 427 1.37 0.34 -10.73
CA GLY A 427 2.52 -0.09 -11.52
C GLY A 427 3.30 -1.22 -10.84
N SER A 428 3.82 -2.15 -11.64
CA SER A 428 4.67 -3.26 -11.22
C SER A 428 5.60 -3.68 -12.37
N TYR A 429 6.63 -4.48 -12.11
CA TYR A 429 7.58 -4.96 -13.12
C TYR A 429 7.98 -6.41 -12.88
N ASN A 430 8.13 -7.20 -13.94
CA ASN A 430 8.57 -8.58 -13.84
C ASN A 430 9.65 -8.95 -14.87
N GLY A 431 10.80 -9.39 -14.40
CA GLY A 431 11.96 -9.79 -15.20
C GLY A 431 13.23 -8.99 -14.84
N ALA A 432 14.31 -9.23 -15.59
CA ALA A 432 15.55 -8.46 -15.47
C ALA A 432 15.38 -7.07 -16.13
N SER A 433 16.21 -6.10 -15.75
CA SER A 433 16.16 -4.73 -16.31
C SER A 433 16.20 -4.73 -17.84
N GLN A 434 15.51 -3.77 -18.46
CA GLN A 434 15.35 -3.57 -19.92
C GLN A 434 14.69 -4.73 -20.71
N THR A 435 14.55 -5.93 -20.12
CA THR A 435 14.09 -7.15 -20.80
C THR A 435 12.83 -7.75 -20.16
N GLY A 436 12.52 -7.37 -18.92
CA GLY A 436 11.27 -7.67 -18.25
C GLY A 436 10.08 -6.87 -18.79
N THR A 437 8.88 -7.25 -18.34
CA THR A 437 7.59 -6.68 -18.73
C THR A 437 7.11 -5.68 -17.69
N GLY A 438 6.75 -4.46 -18.14
CA GLY A 438 6.05 -3.47 -17.32
C GLY A 438 4.58 -3.86 -17.18
N ILE A 439 4.06 -3.86 -15.96
CA ILE A 439 2.67 -4.23 -15.65
C ILE A 439 1.97 -3.01 -15.07
N LEU A 440 0.78 -2.70 -15.57
CA LEU A 440 -0.05 -1.57 -15.12
C LEU A 440 -1.48 -2.04 -14.90
N GLY A 441 -1.87 -2.13 -13.62
CA GLY A 441 -3.25 -2.28 -13.21
C GLY A 441 -3.96 -0.92 -13.20
N LEU A 442 -5.09 -0.82 -13.87
CA LEU A 442 -5.98 0.34 -13.87
C LEU A 442 -7.26 -0.04 -13.13
N PHE A 443 -7.65 0.74 -12.12
CA PHE A 443 -8.85 0.50 -11.34
C PHE A 443 -9.69 1.78 -11.31
N ASN A 444 -10.99 1.67 -11.59
CA ASN A 444 -11.89 2.80 -11.43
C ASN A 444 -12.47 2.82 -10.01
N VAL A 445 -11.97 3.75 -9.21
CA VAL A 445 -12.41 4.00 -7.83
C VAL A 445 -13.42 5.15 -7.71
N SER A 446 -13.77 5.79 -8.83
CA SER A 446 -14.81 6.83 -8.91
C SER A 446 -16.20 6.21 -9.12
N THR A 447 -17.23 6.95 -8.71
CA THR A 447 -18.66 6.62 -8.86
C THR A 447 -19.21 6.91 -10.26
N ARG A 448 -18.34 7.10 -11.25
CA ARG A 448 -18.72 7.24 -12.67
C ARG A 448 -17.77 6.51 -13.60
N HIS A 449 -18.23 6.22 -14.83
CA HIS A 449 -17.37 5.71 -15.90
C HIS A 449 -16.24 6.71 -16.18
N LEU A 450 -14.99 6.24 -16.20
CA LEU A 450 -13.81 7.04 -16.53
C LEU A 450 -13.14 6.55 -17.82
N THR A 451 -12.79 7.50 -18.68
CA THR A 451 -11.92 7.27 -19.85
C THR A 451 -10.68 8.12 -19.72
N GLN A 452 -9.50 7.50 -19.85
CA GLN A 452 -8.21 8.20 -19.76
C GLN A 452 -7.25 7.79 -20.87
N VAL A 453 -6.34 8.71 -21.21
CA VAL A 453 -5.18 8.44 -22.06
C VAL A 453 -4.00 8.05 -21.14
N ILE A 454 -3.50 6.84 -21.32
CA ILE A 454 -2.37 6.26 -20.59
C ILE A 454 -1.13 6.39 -21.48
N LEU A 455 -0.08 7.04 -20.98
CA LEU A 455 1.19 7.18 -21.70
C LEU A 455 2.07 5.94 -21.50
N LEU A 456 2.84 5.54 -22.52
CA LEU A 456 3.73 4.37 -22.46
C LEU A 456 4.78 4.46 -21.33
N GLU A 457 5.21 5.67 -20.97
CA GLU A 457 6.16 5.94 -19.88
C GLU A 457 5.62 5.63 -18.47
N LEU A 458 4.31 5.44 -18.31
CA LEU A 458 3.68 5.03 -17.04
C LEU A 458 3.91 3.55 -16.70
N PHE A 459 4.45 2.76 -17.63
CA PHE A 459 4.79 1.36 -17.40
C PHE A 459 6.22 1.26 -16.83
N ILE A 460 6.34 0.81 -15.59
CA ILE A 460 7.64 0.64 -14.91
C ILE A 460 8.55 -0.24 -15.78
N GLY A 461 9.80 0.20 -15.97
CA GLY A 461 10.82 -0.52 -16.75
C GLY A 461 10.79 -0.26 -18.27
N VAL A 462 9.85 0.54 -18.77
CA VAL A 462 9.94 1.12 -20.12
C VAL A 462 10.98 2.25 -20.11
N PHE A 463 11.87 2.28 -21.09
CA PHE A 463 12.98 3.25 -21.20
C PHE A 463 13.13 3.85 -22.60
N GLN A 464 13.77 5.02 -22.69
CA GLN A 464 13.97 5.75 -23.95
C GLN A 464 14.81 4.93 -24.95
N GLY A 465 14.33 4.81 -26.19
CA GLY A 465 14.95 3.98 -27.22
C GLY A 465 14.49 2.51 -27.22
N GLY A 466 13.82 2.04 -26.17
CA GLY A 466 13.11 0.77 -26.20
C GLY A 466 11.86 0.80 -27.09
N LYS A 467 11.40 -0.38 -27.52
CA LYS A 467 10.17 -0.56 -28.31
C LYS A 467 9.29 -1.61 -27.66
N TYR A 468 7.99 -1.33 -27.55
CA TYR A 468 7.07 -2.10 -26.70
C TYR A 468 5.73 -2.35 -27.40
N ALA A 469 5.17 -3.54 -27.23
CA ALA A 469 3.78 -3.84 -27.56
C ALA A 469 2.97 -3.95 -26.26
N VAL A 470 1.91 -3.14 -26.14
CA VAL A 470 1.07 -3.12 -24.93
C VAL A 470 -0.14 -4.01 -25.15
N ARG A 471 -0.31 -5.03 -24.30
CA ARG A 471 -1.45 -5.94 -24.31
C ARG A 471 -2.42 -5.62 -23.19
N SER A 472 -3.70 -5.54 -23.52
CA SER A 472 -4.80 -5.60 -22.56
C SER A 472 -5.16 -7.06 -22.28
N HIS A 473 -5.09 -7.47 -21.02
CA HIS A 473 -5.51 -8.79 -20.59
C HIS A 473 -7.04 -8.87 -20.40
N THR A 474 -7.70 -7.73 -20.13
CA THR A 474 -9.17 -7.65 -19.98
C THR A 474 -9.91 -7.70 -21.32
N THR A 475 -9.35 -7.11 -22.39
CA THR A 475 -9.98 -7.08 -23.74
C THR A 475 -9.29 -7.99 -24.76
N GLY A 476 -8.15 -8.59 -24.42
CA GLY A 476 -7.35 -9.43 -25.31
C GLY A 476 -6.59 -8.69 -26.42
N GLN A 477 -6.84 -7.38 -26.59
CA GLN A 477 -6.24 -6.54 -27.62
C GLN A 477 -4.76 -6.27 -27.35
N THR A 478 -3.98 -6.06 -28.41
CA THR A 478 -2.56 -5.70 -28.35
C THR A 478 -2.29 -4.53 -29.29
N SER A 479 -1.48 -3.55 -28.86
CA SER A 479 -1.11 -2.38 -29.65
C SER A 479 -0.14 -2.71 -30.79
N THR A 480 0.01 -1.77 -31.72
CA THR A 480 1.23 -1.69 -32.54
C THR A 480 2.47 -1.46 -31.65
N PRO A 481 3.67 -1.90 -32.07
CA PRO A 481 4.92 -1.63 -31.33
C PRO A 481 5.28 -0.13 -31.30
N MET A 482 5.33 0.45 -30.10
CA MET A 482 5.46 1.89 -29.80
C MET A 482 6.73 2.21 -28.98
N SER A 483 7.16 3.47 -28.93
CA SER A 483 8.42 3.92 -28.29
C SER A 483 8.30 5.34 -27.71
N ILE A 484 8.82 5.54 -26.49
CA ILE A 484 8.65 6.80 -25.72
C ILE A 484 8.93 8.05 -26.57
N GLY A 485 7.98 8.99 -26.52
CA GLY A 485 8.00 10.25 -27.27
C GLY A 485 7.29 10.23 -28.63
N ALA A 486 7.08 9.06 -29.24
CA ALA A 486 6.38 8.95 -30.52
C ALA A 486 4.87 9.31 -30.39
N PRO A 487 4.21 9.86 -31.44
CA PRO A 487 2.83 10.34 -31.34
C PRO A 487 1.80 9.30 -30.90
N ASP A 488 2.01 8.05 -31.31
CA ASP A 488 1.15 6.88 -31.10
C ASP A 488 1.41 6.13 -29.78
N SER A 489 2.34 6.59 -28.94
CA SER A 489 2.76 5.91 -27.70
C SER A 489 1.80 6.14 -26.52
N VAL A 490 0.50 5.99 -26.81
CA VAL A 490 -0.63 6.28 -25.93
C VAL A 490 -1.68 5.17 -26.05
N ILE A 491 -2.32 4.83 -24.93
CA ILE A 491 -3.38 3.82 -24.86
C ILE A 491 -4.64 4.48 -24.28
N ALA A 492 -5.77 4.38 -24.99
CA ALA A 492 -7.06 4.78 -24.44
C ALA A 492 -7.59 3.66 -23.52
N ALA A 493 -7.90 4.00 -22.27
CA ALA A 493 -8.49 3.09 -21.30
C ALA A 493 -9.83 3.63 -20.81
N SER A 494 -10.92 2.92 -21.13
CA SER A 494 -12.29 3.25 -20.73
C SER A 494 -12.80 2.18 -19.77
N ILE A 495 -13.12 2.56 -18.54
CA ILE A 495 -13.41 1.65 -17.43
C ILE A 495 -14.68 2.13 -16.71
N ASN A 496 -15.66 1.23 -16.57
CA ASN A 496 -16.89 1.50 -15.83
C ASN A 496 -16.62 1.68 -14.33
N GLU A 497 -17.59 2.22 -13.59
CA GLU A 497 -17.60 2.24 -12.12
C GLU A 497 -17.24 0.86 -11.55
N ALA A 498 -16.41 0.83 -10.50
CA ALA A 498 -15.82 -0.39 -9.89
C ALA A 498 -15.07 -1.36 -10.83
N GLY A 499 -14.88 -1.00 -12.11
CA GLY A 499 -14.21 -1.83 -13.10
C GLY A 499 -12.67 -1.77 -13.02
N TYR A 500 -12.02 -2.71 -13.71
CA TYR A 500 -10.56 -2.78 -13.80
C TYR A 500 -10.06 -3.13 -15.21
N GLY A 501 -8.79 -2.80 -15.48
CA GLY A 501 -8.07 -3.14 -16.69
C GLY A 501 -6.62 -3.51 -16.38
N ILE A 502 -6.17 -4.69 -16.79
CA ILE A 502 -4.76 -5.10 -16.62
C ILE A 502 -4.02 -4.98 -17.95
N LEU A 503 -2.99 -4.12 -17.99
CA LEU A 503 -2.15 -3.87 -19.15
C LEU A 503 -0.71 -4.34 -18.91
N CYS A 504 -0.09 -4.91 -19.94
CA CYS A 504 1.31 -5.35 -19.92
C CYS A 504 2.08 -4.79 -21.12
N ALA A 505 3.18 -4.07 -20.88
CA ALA A 505 4.09 -3.57 -21.90
C ALA A 505 5.25 -4.55 -22.10
N PHE A 506 5.19 -5.32 -23.18
CA PHE A 506 6.20 -6.32 -23.55
C PHE A 506 7.28 -5.68 -24.44
N PRO A 507 8.58 -5.81 -24.14
CA PRO A 507 9.64 -5.34 -25.02
C PRO A 507 9.66 -6.15 -26.33
N VAL A 508 9.87 -5.47 -27.45
CA VAL A 508 9.85 -6.05 -28.80
C VAL A 508 11.27 -6.11 -29.34
N ALA A 509 11.83 -7.31 -29.36
CA ALA A 509 13.07 -7.59 -30.09
C ALA A 509 12.81 -7.56 -31.61
N GLN A 510 13.72 -6.95 -32.37
CA GLN A 510 13.82 -7.18 -33.80
C GLN A 510 14.79 -8.33 -34.02
N PHE A 511 14.39 -9.29 -34.86
CA PHE A 511 15.28 -10.31 -35.40
C PHE A 511 15.46 -9.99 -36.88
N GLU A 512 16.71 -9.83 -37.31
CA GLU A 512 17.03 -9.90 -38.74
C GLU A 512 17.01 -11.38 -39.15
N SER A 513 16.42 -11.69 -40.30
CA SER A 513 16.44 -13.02 -40.89
C SER A 513 17.55 -13.07 -41.94
N ASP A 514 18.44 -14.04 -41.82
CA ASP A 514 19.44 -14.40 -42.84
C ASP A 514 18.81 -14.76 -44.20
#